data_AF-A0A930T0J6-F1
#
_entry.id   AF-A0A930T0J6-F1
#
_cell.length_a   1.000
_cell.length_b   1.000
_cell.length_c   1.000
_cell.angle_alpha   90.00
_cell.angle_beta   90.00
_cell.angle_gamma   90.00
#
_symmetry.space_group_name_H-M   'P 1'
#
loop_
_entity.id
_entity.type
_entity.pdbx_description
1 polymer ?
#
loop_
_entity_poly.entity_id
_entity_poly.type
_entity_poly.pdbx_seq_one_letter_code
_entity_poly.pdbx_strand_id
1 'polypeptide(L)'
;MLKQFAELTLEADGRYAQDYELTFLEDYFKTQELRQSAYIKIRDSAKQIIKAVKDEKIKRNPEFENYYATCLRDLVDLLRYSAAALLFDDMERFRTNMLLWFQTISQAFKFEGDNQDTYDALLKVIPQFLTPEEAKLAIPIFELNCAVLV
;
A
#
# COMPACT_ATOMS: atom_id res chain seq x y z
N MET A 1 -5.91 -9.90 7.91
CA MET A 1 -6.22 -10.36 9.28
C MET A 1 -7.57 -9.92 9.85
N LEU A 2 -7.93 -8.62 9.92
CA LEU A 2 -9.22 -8.23 10.55
C LEU A 2 -10.44 -8.84 9.83
N LYS A 3 -10.39 -8.90 8.50
CA LYS A 3 -11.39 -9.59 7.68
C LYS A 3 -11.50 -11.09 8.00
N GLN A 4 -10.36 -11.78 8.15
CA GLN A 4 -10.31 -13.22 8.46
C GLN A 4 -10.92 -13.52 9.83
N PHE A 5 -10.76 -12.64 10.83
CA PHE A 5 -11.46 -12.79 12.10
C PHE A 5 -12.98 -12.64 11.98
N ALA A 6 -13.44 -11.69 11.15
CA ALA A 6 -14.86 -11.52 10.89
C ALA A 6 -15.45 -12.74 10.16
N GLU A 7 -14.73 -13.27 9.17
CA GLU A 7 -15.09 -14.49 8.44
C GLU A 7 -15.15 -15.70 9.38
N LEU A 8 -14.12 -15.90 10.22
CA LEU A 8 -14.09 -16.99 11.20
C LEU A 8 -15.29 -16.96 12.15
N THR A 9 -15.70 -15.76 12.60
CA THR A 9 -16.85 -15.61 13.51
C THR A 9 -18.15 -16.08 12.86
N LEU A 10 -18.29 -15.88 11.55
CA LEU A 10 -19.47 -16.33 10.80
C LEU A 10 -19.39 -17.83 10.50
N GLU A 11 -18.22 -18.33 10.09
CA GLU A 11 -18.05 -19.73 9.68
C GLU A 11 -18.13 -20.70 10.86
N ALA A 12 -17.63 -20.30 12.03
CA ALA A 12 -17.65 -21.09 13.25
C ALA A 12 -18.95 -20.93 14.07
N ASP A 13 -19.98 -20.24 13.56
CA ASP A 13 -21.21 -20.02 14.32
C ASP A 13 -21.83 -21.34 14.81
N GLY A 14 -22.20 -21.38 16.09
CA GLY A 14 -22.74 -22.57 16.76
C GLY A 14 -21.74 -23.70 17.03
N ARG A 15 -20.44 -23.51 16.78
CA ARG A 15 -19.39 -24.52 17.01
C ARG A 15 -18.05 -23.90 17.42
N TYR A 16 -17.07 -24.74 17.75
CA TYR A 16 -15.70 -24.29 17.89
C TYR A 16 -15.00 -24.27 16.52
N ALA A 17 -14.05 -23.34 16.37
CA ALA A 17 -13.15 -23.30 15.22
C ALA A 17 -12.29 -24.57 15.17
N GLN A 18 -12.07 -25.08 13.96
CA GLN A 18 -11.19 -26.21 13.67
C GLN A 18 -9.76 -25.72 13.43
N ASP A 19 -8.77 -26.60 13.60
CA ASP A 19 -7.35 -26.26 13.46
C ASP A 19 -7.01 -25.60 12.11
N TYR A 20 -7.59 -26.10 11.00
CA TYR A 20 -7.36 -25.54 9.67
C TYR A 20 -7.98 -24.15 9.48
N GLU A 21 -9.01 -23.79 10.25
CA GLU A 21 -9.65 -22.47 10.22
C GLU A 21 -8.81 -21.43 10.97
N LEU A 22 -7.86 -21.87 11.79
CA LEU A 22 -6.95 -21.03 12.57
C LEU A 22 -5.58 -20.84 11.92
N THR A 23 -5.28 -21.56 10.82
CA THR A 23 -3.97 -21.50 10.14
C THR A 23 -3.58 -20.07 9.72
N PHE A 24 -4.55 -19.21 9.41
CA PHE A 24 -4.26 -17.81 9.07
C PHE A 24 -3.57 -17.03 10.20
N LEU A 25 -3.81 -17.41 11.46
CA LEU A 25 -3.13 -16.81 12.62
C LEU A 25 -1.65 -17.14 12.57
N GLU A 26 -1.32 -18.41 12.35
CA GLU A 26 0.06 -18.88 12.27
C GLU A 26 0.80 -18.20 11.12
N ASP A 27 0.17 -18.11 9.94
CA ASP A 27 0.76 -17.48 8.76
C ASP A 27 0.98 -15.97 8.96
N TYR A 28 0.04 -15.30 9.64
CA TYR A 28 0.23 -13.91 10.00
C TYR A 28 1.37 -13.74 11.01
N PHE A 29 1.40 -14.53 12.08
CA PHE A 29 2.41 -14.40 13.14
C PHE A 29 3.83 -14.67 12.63
N LYS A 30 4.01 -15.55 11.63
CA LYS A 30 5.32 -15.79 10.97
C LYS A 30 5.97 -14.52 10.40
N THR A 31 5.18 -13.51 10.03
CA THR A 31 5.67 -12.31 9.35
C THR A 31 5.23 -11.01 10.01
N GLN A 32 4.54 -11.07 11.16
CA GLN A 32 4.00 -9.90 11.85
C GLN A 32 5.09 -8.87 12.17
N GLU A 33 6.21 -9.29 12.74
CA GLU A 33 7.28 -8.36 13.15
C GLU A 33 7.87 -7.62 11.95
N LEU A 34 8.06 -8.31 10.83
CA LEU A 34 8.54 -7.71 9.57
C LEU A 34 7.53 -6.69 9.03
N ARG A 35 6.23 -7.04 8.99
CA ARG A 35 5.16 -6.12 8.54
C ARG A 35 5.06 -4.90 9.45
N GLN A 36 5.17 -5.09 10.76
CA GLN A 36 5.14 -4.00 11.75
C GLN A 36 6.35 -3.07 11.58
N SER A 37 7.55 -3.61 11.42
CA SER A 37 8.75 -2.83 11.17
C SER A 37 8.63 -2.01 9.87
N ALA A 38 8.21 -2.66 8.77
CA ALA A 38 7.99 -2.00 7.49
C ALA A 38 6.91 -0.90 7.59
N TYR A 39 5.79 -1.16 8.25
CA TYR A 39 4.73 -0.18 8.52
C TYR A 39 5.28 1.07 9.23
N ILE A 40 6.07 0.88 10.29
CA ILE A 40 6.67 1.98 11.06
C ILE A 40 7.61 2.80 10.17
N LYS A 41 8.50 2.15 9.41
CA LYS A 41 9.43 2.82 8.50
C LYS A 41 8.72 3.65 7.44
N ILE A 42 7.67 3.09 6.81
CA ILE A 42 6.86 3.80 5.81
C ILE A 42 6.14 4.99 6.44
N ARG A 43 5.51 4.79 7.62
CA ARG A 43 4.80 5.86 8.34
C ARG A 43 5.73 7.02 8.69
N ASP A 44 6.89 6.72 9.26
CA ASP A 44 7.83 7.72 9.76
C ASP A 44 8.59 8.41 8.62
N SER A 45 8.67 7.76 7.45
CA SER A 45 9.33 8.27 6.25
C SER A 45 8.38 8.75 5.15
N ALA A 46 7.06 8.83 5.40
CA ALA A 46 6.07 9.04 4.35
C ALA A 46 6.35 10.28 3.49
N LYS A 47 6.68 11.41 4.13
CA LYS A 47 7.01 12.66 3.42
C LYS A 47 8.33 12.55 2.66
N GLN A 48 9.32 11.87 3.21
CA GLN A 48 10.62 11.62 2.57
C GLN A 48 10.46 10.72 1.34
N ILE A 49 9.60 9.69 1.43
CA ILE A 49 9.26 8.82 0.31
C ILE A 49 8.63 9.65 -0.81
N ILE A 50 7.59 10.45 -0.53
CA ILE A 50 6.96 11.28 -1.57
C ILE A 50 7.93 12.28 -2.19
N LYS A 51 8.84 12.86 -1.38
CA LYS A 51 9.91 13.72 -1.90
C LYS A 51 10.84 12.94 -2.83
N ALA A 52 11.25 11.73 -2.46
CA ALA A 52 12.11 10.90 -3.29
C ALA A 52 11.43 10.46 -4.60
N VAL A 53 10.11 10.20 -4.58
CA VAL A 53 9.32 9.96 -5.81
C VAL A 53 9.34 11.19 -6.71
N LYS A 54 9.13 12.39 -6.14
CA LYS A 54 9.24 13.64 -6.89
C LYS A 54 10.63 13.83 -7.51
N ASP A 55 11.68 13.62 -6.71
CA ASP A 55 13.06 13.76 -7.17
C ASP A 55 13.39 12.75 -8.29
N GLU A 56 12.80 11.55 -8.26
CA GLU A 56 12.91 10.55 -9.32
C GLU A 56 12.18 10.97 -10.61
N LYS A 57 10.98 11.56 -10.52
CA LYS A 57 10.27 12.10 -11.69
C LYS A 57 11.01 13.26 -12.34
N ILE A 58 11.53 14.20 -11.54
CA ILE A 58 12.34 15.34 -12.03
C ILE A 58 13.53 14.85 -12.87
N LYS A 59 14.20 13.78 -12.44
CA LYS A 59 15.34 13.22 -13.18
C LYS A 59 14.95 12.64 -14.54
N ARG A 60 13.75 12.06 -14.65
CA ARG A 60 13.24 11.46 -15.90
C ARG A 60 12.73 12.52 -16.86
N ASN A 61 11.98 13.49 -16.35
CA ASN A 61 11.41 14.58 -17.11
C ASN A 61 11.44 15.88 -16.28
N PRO A 62 12.42 16.77 -16.49
CA PRO A 62 12.49 18.05 -15.80
C PRO A 62 11.30 18.98 -16.06
N GLU A 63 10.57 18.80 -17.16
CA GLU A 63 9.45 19.65 -17.59
C GLU A 63 8.07 19.10 -17.20
N PHE A 64 8.00 18.07 -16.34
CA PHE A 64 6.71 17.50 -15.93
C PHE A 64 5.86 18.51 -15.14
N GLU A 65 4.54 18.37 -15.27
CA GLU A 65 3.59 19.19 -14.51
C GLU A 65 3.62 18.81 -13.02
N ASN A 66 4.04 19.76 -12.19
CA ASN A 66 4.29 19.50 -10.78
C ASN A 66 3.03 19.73 -9.93
N TYR A 67 2.22 18.68 -9.78
CA TYR A 67 1.05 18.66 -8.89
C TYR A 67 1.35 18.28 -7.43
N TYR A 68 2.62 18.02 -7.08
CA TYR A 68 2.98 17.46 -5.77
C TYR A 68 2.54 18.29 -4.58
N ALA A 69 2.59 19.63 -4.68
CA ALA A 69 2.16 20.49 -3.58
C ALA A 69 0.66 20.34 -3.31
N THR A 70 -0.15 20.22 -4.37
CA THR A 70 -1.60 20.05 -4.31
C THR A 70 -1.97 18.64 -3.85
N CYS A 71 -1.29 17.63 -4.38
CA CYS A 71 -1.60 16.22 -4.12
C CYS A 71 -0.82 15.61 -2.94
N LEU A 72 -0.03 16.39 -2.20
CA LEU A 72 0.84 15.86 -1.13
C LEU A 72 0.04 15.07 -0.10
N ARG A 73 -1.11 15.61 0.32
CA ARG A 73 -2.00 14.92 1.27
C ARG A 73 -2.42 13.57 0.71
N ASP A 74 -2.91 13.54 -0.52
CA ASP A 74 -3.47 12.33 -1.12
C ASP A 74 -2.39 11.27 -1.35
N LEU A 75 -1.19 11.67 -1.74
CA LEU A 75 -0.03 10.79 -1.88
C LEU A 75 0.41 10.22 -0.51
N VAL A 76 0.41 11.03 0.54
CA VAL A 76 0.72 10.56 1.90
C VAL A 76 -0.38 9.63 2.43
N ASP A 77 -1.64 9.92 2.11
CA ASP A 77 -2.76 9.05 2.46
C ASP A 77 -2.64 7.71 1.73
N LEU A 78 -2.28 7.70 0.46
CA LEU A 78 -2.00 6.47 -0.30
C LEU A 78 -0.92 5.61 0.39
N LEU A 79 0.19 6.21 0.84
CA LEU A 79 1.21 5.49 1.62
C LEU A 79 0.66 4.97 2.94
N ARG A 80 -0.20 5.75 3.63
CA ARG A 80 -0.83 5.33 4.89
C ARG A 80 -1.73 4.13 4.69
N TYR A 81 -2.56 4.11 3.66
CA TYR A 81 -3.45 2.99 3.35
C TYR A 81 -2.66 1.76 2.88
N SER A 82 -1.61 1.95 2.07
CA SER A 82 -0.68 0.89 1.67
C SER A 82 -0.01 0.25 2.89
N ALA A 83 0.55 1.08 3.78
CA ALA A 83 1.21 0.59 5.00
C ALA A 83 0.22 -0.11 5.93
N ALA A 84 -1.02 0.39 6.06
CA ALA A 84 -2.04 -0.29 6.86
C ALA A 84 -2.41 -1.66 6.28
N ALA A 85 -2.52 -1.78 4.95
CA ALA A 85 -2.78 -3.06 4.30
C ALA A 85 -1.63 -4.06 4.46
N LEU A 86 -0.38 -3.58 4.43
CA LEU A 86 0.80 -4.37 4.78
C LEU A 86 0.74 -4.87 6.23
N LEU A 87 0.45 -3.97 7.18
CA LEU A 87 0.38 -4.31 8.60
C LEU A 87 -0.68 -5.38 8.88
N PHE A 88 -1.87 -5.20 8.30
CA PHE A 88 -3.00 -6.10 8.54
C PHE A 88 -3.01 -7.33 7.63
N ASP A 89 -2.08 -7.44 6.68
CA ASP A 89 -2.08 -8.46 5.63
C ASP A 89 -3.45 -8.56 4.94
N ASP A 90 -3.90 -7.41 4.42
CA ASP A 90 -5.24 -7.25 3.85
C ASP A 90 -5.23 -6.27 2.67
N MET A 91 -4.85 -6.80 1.50
CA MET A 91 -4.84 -6.06 0.23
C MET A 91 -6.24 -5.66 -0.24
N GLU A 92 -7.25 -6.46 0.06
CA GLU A 92 -8.62 -6.14 -0.34
C GLU A 92 -9.10 -4.87 0.36
N ARG A 93 -8.76 -4.68 1.64
CA ARG A 93 -9.02 -3.42 2.35
C ARG A 93 -8.37 -2.22 1.67
N PHE A 94 -7.15 -2.36 1.12
CA PHE A 94 -6.52 -1.28 0.37
C PHE A 94 -7.30 -0.95 -0.89
N ARG A 95 -7.66 -1.99 -1.65
CA ARG A 95 -8.42 -1.88 -2.89
C ARG A 95 -9.74 -1.15 -2.68
N THR A 96 -10.54 -1.61 -1.72
CA THR A 96 -11.91 -1.11 -1.53
C THR A 96 -11.97 0.23 -0.80
N ASN A 97 -11.10 0.47 0.20
CA ASN A 97 -11.20 1.68 1.01
C ASN A 97 -10.40 2.87 0.47
N MET A 98 -9.46 2.64 -0.45
CA MET A 98 -8.65 3.71 -1.02
C MET A 98 -8.64 3.67 -2.55
N LEU A 99 -8.19 2.57 -3.16
CA LEU A 99 -7.86 2.58 -4.59
C LEU A 99 -9.07 2.78 -5.50
N LEU A 100 -10.20 2.12 -5.26
CA LEU A 100 -11.41 2.30 -6.09
C LEU A 100 -11.96 3.74 -6.01
N TRP A 101 -11.91 4.35 -4.83
CA TRP A 101 -12.31 5.74 -4.67
C TRP A 101 -11.32 6.68 -5.37
N PHE A 102 -10.03 6.44 -5.22
CA PHE A 102 -8.99 7.27 -5.83
C PHE A 102 -8.97 7.15 -7.36
N GLN A 103 -9.28 5.96 -7.91
CA GLN A 103 -9.45 5.74 -9.34
C GLN A 103 -10.53 6.66 -9.93
N THR A 104 -11.65 6.82 -9.22
CA THR A 104 -12.74 7.70 -9.65
C THR A 104 -12.28 9.16 -9.77
N ILE A 105 -11.46 9.62 -8.81
CA ILE A 105 -10.87 10.97 -8.83
C ILE A 105 -9.87 11.09 -9.97
N SER A 106 -8.96 10.13 -10.10
CA SER A 106 -7.93 10.13 -11.14
C SER A 106 -8.52 10.26 -12.54
N GLN A 107 -9.58 9.49 -12.83
CA GLN A 107 -10.28 9.53 -14.12
C GLN A 107 -10.98 10.89 -14.36
N ALA A 108 -11.58 11.48 -13.32
CA ALA A 108 -12.23 12.77 -13.43
C ALA A 108 -11.25 13.91 -13.78
N PHE A 109 -10.01 13.82 -13.27
CA PHE A 109 -8.95 14.82 -13.50
C PHE A 109 -7.96 14.45 -14.63
N LYS A 110 -8.14 13.28 -15.27
CA LYS A 110 -7.28 12.77 -16.37
C LYS A 110 -5.81 12.64 -15.99
N PHE A 111 -5.55 12.06 -14.82
CA PHE A 111 -4.19 11.86 -14.29
C PHE A 111 -3.51 10.57 -14.74
N GLU A 112 -4.05 9.82 -15.70
CA GLU A 112 -3.54 8.48 -16.07
C GLU A 112 -2.05 8.51 -16.44
N GLY A 113 -1.63 9.50 -17.23
CA GLY A 113 -0.22 9.67 -17.60
C GLY A 113 0.69 10.04 -16.43
N ASP A 114 0.23 10.91 -15.53
CA ASP A 114 0.98 11.29 -14.33
C ASP A 114 1.09 10.13 -13.33
N ASN A 115 0.01 9.36 -13.19
CA ASN A 115 -0.07 8.20 -12.30
C ASN A 115 0.91 7.11 -12.70
N GLN A 116 1.02 6.77 -14.00
CA GLN A 116 1.98 5.78 -14.46
C GLN A 116 3.40 6.14 -14.00
N ASP A 117 3.85 7.37 -14.28
CA ASP A 117 5.20 7.79 -13.90
C ASP A 117 5.37 7.90 -12.37
N THR A 118 4.34 8.39 -11.66
CA THR A 118 4.33 8.46 -10.19
C THR A 118 4.47 7.09 -9.54
N TYR A 119 3.71 6.09 -9.98
CA TYR A 119 3.71 4.77 -9.35
C TYR A 119 4.92 3.92 -9.78
N ASP A 120 5.42 4.10 -11.01
CA ASP A 120 6.72 3.53 -11.42
C ASP A 120 7.88 4.13 -10.61
N ALA A 121 7.84 5.43 -10.32
CA ALA A 121 8.80 6.06 -9.43
C ALA A 121 8.65 5.53 -7.99
N LEU A 122 7.42 5.38 -7.49
CA LEU A 122 7.16 4.84 -6.16
C LEU A 122 7.72 3.42 -5.97
N LEU A 123 7.52 2.53 -6.94
CA LEU A 123 8.04 1.16 -6.89
C LEU A 123 9.56 1.09 -6.85
N LYS A 124 10.26 2.05 -7.46
CA LYS A 124 11.73 2.15 -7.38
C LYS A 124 12.23 2.77 -6.07
N VAL A 125 11.44 3.67 -5.48
CA VAL A 125 11.80 4.43 -4.29
C VAL A 125 11.54 3.63 -3.01
N ILE A 126 10.39 2.94 -2.92
CA ILE A 126 9.98 2.28 -1.68
C ILE A 126 10.99 1.28 -1.10
N PRO A 127 11.71 0.46 -1.90
CA PRO A 127 12.66 -0.51 -1.35
C PRO A 127 13.88 0.16 -0.70
N GLN A 128 14.16 1.43 -1.01
CA GLN A 128 15.27 2.18 -0.43
C GLN A 128 15.04 2.53 1.05
N PHE A 129 13.80 2.42 1.54
CA PHE A 129 13.41 2.70 2.92
C PHE A 129 13.21 1.44 3.76
N LEU A 130 13.41 0.25 3.18
CA LEU A 130 13.06 -1.04 3.76
C LEU A 130 14.26 -2.01 3.67
N THR A 131 14.29 -3.04 4.52
CA THR A 131 15.17 -4.19 4.28
C THR A 131 14.66 -5.01 3.08
N PRO A 132 15.48 -5.88 2.48
CA PRO A 132 15.02 -6.76 1.40
C PRO A 132 13.80 -7.62 1.78
N GLU A 133 13.73 -8.11 3.01
CA GLU A 133 12.64 -8.95 3.52
C GLU A 133 11.35 -8.15 3.71
N GLU A 134 11.47 -6.93 4.24
CA GLU A 134 10.35 -5.99 4.37
C GLU A 134 9.84 -5.56 2.98
N ALA A 135 10.74 -5.25 2.06
CA ALA A 135 10.41 -4.88 0.70
C ALA A 135 9.68 -6.01 -0.03
N LYS A 136 10.09 -7.27 0.17
CA LYS A 136 9.41 -8.45 -0.40
C LYS A 136 7.93 -8.52 0.00
N LEU A 137 7.59 -8.12 1.23
CA LEU A 137 6.21 -8.08 1.71
C LEU A 137 5.47 -6.81 1.26
N ALA A 138 6.17 -5.68 1.18
CA ALA A 138 5.58 -4.39 0.84
C ALA A 138 5.29 -4.22 -0.66
N ILE A 139 6.18 -4.68 -1.54
CA ILE A 139 6.10 -4.45 -2.99
C ILE A 139 4.76 -4.89 -3.59
N PRO A 140 4.20 -6.08 -3.29
CA PRO A 140 2.89 -6.47 -3.83
C PRO A 140 1.75 -5.50 -3.48
N ILE A 141 1.81 -4.87 -2.30
CA ILE A 141 0.85 -3.83 -1.92
C ILE A 141 1.00 -2.60 -2.82
N PHE A 142 2.24 -2.20 -3.10
CA PHE A 142 2.52 -1.03 -3.92
C PHE A 142 2.22 -1.26 -5.40
N GLU A 143 2.45 -2.47 -5.92
CA GLU A 143 2.09 -2.88 -7.28
C GLU A 143 0.58 -2.79 -7.52
N LEU A 144 -0.24 -2.97 -6.47
CA LEU A 144 -1.69 -2.79 -6.57
C LEU A 144 -2.09 -1.35 -6.92
N ASN A 145 -1.27 -0.34 -6.56
CA ASN A 145 -1.50 1.03 -7.04
C ASN A 145 -1.46 1.09 -8.56
N CYS A 146 -0.41 0.52 -9.17
CA CYS A 146 -0.27 0.49 -10.62
C CYS A 146 -1.42 -0.28 -11.27
N ALA A 147 -1.81 -1.42 -10.71
CA ALA A 147 -2.86 -2.26 -11.28
C ALA A 147 -4.27 -1.64 -11.26
N VAL A 148 -4.53 -0.66 -10.38
CA VAL A 148 -5.85 -0.06 -10.21
C VAL A 148 -5.92 1.40 -10.69
N LEU A 149 -4.83 2.15 -10.57
CA LEU A 149 -4.82 3.61 -10.79
C LEU A 149 -4.19 4.03 -12.13
N VAL A 150 -3.66 3.09 -12.89
CA VAL A 150 -3.22 3.25 -14.28
C VAL A 150 -4.15 2.44 -15.17
#